data_AF-X6P9M2-F1
#
_entry.id   AF-X6P9M2-F1
#
_cell.length_a   1.000
_cell.length_b   1.000
_cell.length_c   1.000
_cell.angle_alpha   90.00
_cell.angle_beta   90.00
_cell.angle_gamma   90.00
#
_symmetry.space_group_name_H-M   'P 1'
#
loop_
_entity.id
_entity.type
_entity.pdbx_description
1 polymer ?
#
loop_
_entity_poly.entity_id
_entity_poly.type
_entity_poly.pdbx_seq_one_letter_code
_entity_poly.pdbx_strand_id
1 'polypeptide(L)'
;MYNNFSELLKEKNNDGWTPVMLAARYQTYPSIKAMIPFIPKDPSLWQNASNKGLHVLHCICQNENEDAHLSLTDLLEAMPEHIRGKIVNTPNKDGKKAAYYSSLKANQKNGTGAVLAKLFPSDAEATKPAESK
;
A
#
# COMPACT_ATOMS: atom_id res chain seq x y z
N MET A 1 -4.85 9.87 31.33
CA MET A 1 -4.78 10.35 29.93
C MET A 1 -4.37 9.18 29.07
N TYR A 2 -5.24 8.67 28.21
CA TYR A 2 -4.85 7.62 27.27
C TYR A 2 -4.17 8.28 26.07
N ASN A 3 -2.85 8.09 25.94
CA ASN A 3 -2.14 8.35 24.70
C ASN A 3 -2.77 7.48 23.62
N ASN A 4 -3.56 8.10 22.74
CA ASN A 4 -4.20 7.38 21.65
C ASN A 4 -3.14 7.17 20.56
N PHE A 5 -2.31 6.14 20.69
CA PHE A 5 -1.24 5.78 19.73
C PHE A 5 -1.75 5.76 18.28
N SER A 6 -3.03 5.43 18.09
CA SER A 6 -3.69 5.44 16.80
C SER A 6 -3.80 6.83 16.14
N GLU A 7 -3.91 7.91 16.92
CA GLU A 7 -3.96 9.28 16.43
C GLU A 7 -2.58 9.76 15.97
N LEU A 8 -1.50 9.32 16.63
CA LEU A 8 -0.12 9.62 16.22
C LEU A 8 0.17 9.09 14.80
N LEU A 9 -0.46 7.97 14.41
CA LEU A 9 -0.32 7.41 13.06
C LEU A 9 -1.02 8.25 11.99
N LYS A 10 -1.93 9.16 12.37
CA LYS A 10 -2.61 10.09 11.46
C LYS A 10 -1.86 11.41 11.28
N GLU A 11 -0.94 11.75 12.19
CA GLU A 11 -0.15 12.97 12.10
C GLU A 11 0.69 12.99 10.82
N LYS A 12 0.91 14.19 10.30
CA LYS A 12 1.64 14.42 9.06
C LYS A 12 2.86 15.29 9.32
N ASN A 13 3.98 14.94 8.71
CA ASN A 13 5.12 15.85 8.64
C ASN A 13 4.85 17.01 7.66
N ASN A 14 5.81 17.92 7.49
CA ASN A 14 5.69 19.09 6.61
C ASN A 14 5.41 18.74 5.13
N ASP A 15 5.79 17.52 4.71
CA ASP A 15 5.54 17.02 3.36
C ASP A 15 4.20 16.28 3.23
N GLY A 16 3.40 16.23 4.31
CA GLY A 16 2.11 15.54 4.37
C GLY A 16 2.21 14.04 4.62
N TRP A 17 3.39 13.51 4.96
CA TRP A 17 3.59 12.06 5.13
C TRP A 17 3.20 11.63 6.53
N THR A 18 2.41 10.54 6.62
CA THR A 18 2.13 9.86 7.88
C THR A 18 3.25 8.88 8.24
N PRO A 19 3.38 8.46 9.51
CA PRO A 19 4.32 7.41 9.91
C PRO A 19 4.17 6.13 9.09
N VAL A 20 2.92 5.74 8.76
CA VAL A 20 2.66 4.54 7.94
C VAL A 20 3.19 4.70 6.51
N MET A 21 3.09 5.89 5.91
CA MET A 21 3.68 6.15 4.59
C MET A 21 5.21 6.10 4.61
N LEU A 22 5.83 6.68 5.65
CA LEU A 22 7.28 6.67 5.81
C LEU A 22 7.80 5.25 6.00
N ALA A 23 7.16 4.47 6.87
CA ALA A 23 7.50 3.06 7.08
C ALA A 23 7.34 2.25 5.79
N ALA A 24 6.20 2.39 5.11
CA ALA A 24 5.94 1.73 3.84
C ALA A 24 7.01 2.04 2.79
N ARG A 25 7.55 3.26 2.74
CA ARG A 25 8.56 3.65 1.75
C ARG A 25 9.98 3.18 2.08
N TYR A 26 10.36 3.19 3.35
CA TYR A 26 11.77 3.12 3.74
C TYR A 26 12.13 1.97 4.67
N GLN A 27 11.16 1.29 5.26
CA GLN A 27 11.42 0.26 6.26
C GLN A 27 11.35 -1.15 5.68
N THR A 28 11.99 -2.07 6.39
CA THR A 28 12.01 -3.50 6.09
C THR A 28 10.68 -4.16 6.45
N TYR A 29 10.43 -5.35 5.88
CA TYR A 29 9.23 -6.12 6.18
C TYR A 29 9.03 -6.39 7.68
N PRO A 30 10.02 -6.85 8.48
CA PRO A 30 9.84 -7.04 9.91
C PRO A 30 9.36 -5.78 10.65
N SER A 31 9.87 -4.61 10.26
CA SER A 31 9.50 -3.33 10.88
C SER A 31 8.07 -2.93 10.55
N ILE A 32 7.67 -3.08 9.27
CA ILE A 32 6.29 -2.80 8.84
C ILE A 32 5.32 -3.78 9.52
N LYS A 33 5.66 -5.07 9.53
CA LYS A 33 4.85 -6.12 10.17
C LYS A 33 4.63 -5.87 11.66
N ALA A 34 5.68 -5.44 12.38
CA ALA A 34 5.56 -5.10 13.79
C ALA A 34 4.64 -3.89 14.05
N MET A 35 4.51 -2.99 13.08
CA MET A 35 3.64 -1.80 13.19
C MET A 35 2.16 -2.12 12.93
N ILE A 36 1.85 -3.13 12.09
CA ILE A 36 0.47 -3.44 11.65
C ILE A 36 -0.56 -3.59 12.77
N PRO A 37 -0.28 -4.30 13.89
CA PRO A 37 -1.25 -4.46 14.98
C PRO A 37 -1.73 -3.14 15.59
N PHE A 38 -0.97 -2.07 15.40
CA PHE A 38 -1.26 -0.75 15.94
C PHE A 38 -1.90 0.20 14.93
N ILE A 39 -1.97 -0.17 13.66
CA ILE A 39 -2.59 0.64 12.62
C ILE A 39 -4.11 0.60 12.80
N PRO A 40 -4.79 1.73 13.07
CA PRO A 40 -6.24 1.72 13.22
C PRO A 40 -6.91 1.31 11.90
N LYS A 41 -7.98 0.52 12.03
CA LYS A 41 -8.84 0.11 10.90
C LYS A 41 -9.71 1.25 10.37
N ASP A 42 -9.52 2.47 10.89
CA ASP A 42 -10.20 3.69 10.45
C ASP A 42 -9.91 3.95 8.96
N PRO A 43 -10.93 3.92 8.08
CA PRO A 43 -10.78 4.18 6.64
C PRO A 43 -10.11 5.50 6.29
N SER A 44 -10.20 6.51 7.16
CA SER A 44 -9.61 7.84 6.90
C SER A 44 -8.08 7.81 6.91
N LEU A 45 -7.46 6.95 7.74
CA LEU A 45 -6.01 6.79 7.78
C LEU A 45 -5.47 6.30 6.44
N TRP A 46 -6.08 5.25 5.91
CA TRP A 46 -5.63 4.60 4.67
C TRP A 46 -5.74 5.53 3.46
N GLN A 47 -6.75 6.40 3.45
CA GLN A 47 -6.97 7.39 2.40
C GLN A 47 -6.14 8.66 2.56
N ASN A 48 -5.32 8.79 3.62
CA ASN A 48 -4.40 9.90 3.72
C ASN A 48 -3.46 9.92 2.51
N ALA A 49 -3.12 11.14 2.09
CA ALA A 49 -2.11 11.38 1.08
C ALA A 49 -1.14 12.48 1.54
N SER A 50 0.09 12.38 1.04
CA SER A 50 1.11 13.42 1.15
C SER A 50 0.77 14.66 0.33
N ASN A 51 1.58 15.70 0.44
CA ASN A 51 1.43 16.92 -0.36
C ASN A 51 1.51 16.67 -1.87
N LYS A 52 2.09 15.54 -2.29
CA LYS A 52 2.15 15.08 -3.70
C LYS A 52 1.01 14.12 -4.08
N GLY A 53 0.05 13.88 -3.19
CA GLY A 53 -1.03 12.92 -3.41
C GLY A 53 -0.60 11.46 -3.25
N LEU A 54 0.58 11.18 -2.70
CA LEU A 54 1.03 9.80 -2.47
C LEU A 54 0.39 9.26 -1.19
N HIS A 55 -0.36 8.17 -1.32
CA HIS A 55 -0.85 7.36 -0.19
C HIS A 55 0.04 6.14 0.05
N VAL A 56 -0.27 5.34 1.08
CA VAL A 56 0.57 4.20 1.52
C VAL A 56 0.93 3.22 0.41
N LEU A 57 -0.01 2.91 -0.50
CA LEU A 57 0.27 2.01 -1.63
C LEU A 57 1.30 2.56 -2.61
N HIS A 58 1.28 3.88 -2.90
CA HIS A 58 2.35 4.49 -3.69
C HIS A 58 3.71 4.37 -3.02
N CYS A 59 3.72 4.44 -1.68
CA CYS A 59 4.93 4.41 -0.88
C CYS A 59 5.55 3.00 -0.88
N ILE A 60 4.75 1.96 -0.61
CA ILE A 60 5.26 0.58 -0.59
C ILE A 60 5.68 0.09 -1.98
N CYS A 61 5.02 0.52 -3.05
CA CYS A 61 5.47 0.23 -4.42
C CYS A 61 6.80 0.93 -4.76
N GLN A 62 7.12 2.04 -4.10
CA GLN A 62 8.42 2.71 -4.20
C GLN A 62 9.50 2.11 -3.30
N ASN A 63 9.15 1.28 -2.33
CA ASN A 63 10.13 0.65 -1.43
C ASN A 63 11.09 -0.27 -2.21
N GLU A 64 12.38 -0.13 -1.96
CA GLU A 64 13.46 -0.85 -2.64
C GLU A 64 13.86 -2.15 -1.93
N ASN A 65 13.28 -2.41 -0.75
CA ASN A 65 13.48 -3.66 -0.04
C ASN A 65 12.89 -4.85 -0.83
N GLU A 66 13.62 -5.96 -0.88
CA GLU A 66 13.23 -7.18 -1.60
C GLU A 66 11.88 -7.74 -1.09
N ASP A 67 11.61 -7.60 0.21
CA ASP A 67 10.39 -8.08 0.88
C ASP A 67 9.24 -7.05 0.88
N ALA A 68 9.34 -5.98 0.08
CA ALA A 68 8.27 -4.98 -0.03
C ALA A 68 6.92 -5.60 -0.46
N HIS A 69 6.96 -6.71 -1.19
CA HIS A 69 5.78 -7.46 -1.61
C HIS A 69 5.05 -8.15 -0.44
N LEU A 70 5.79 -8.67 0.55
CA LEU A 70 5.20 -9.22 1.79
C LEU A 70 4.53 -8.10 2.59
N SER A 71 5.23 -6.98 2.73
CA SER A 71 4.70 -5.78 3.42
C SER A 71 3.44 -5.23 2.74
N LEU A 72 3.41 -5.18 1.40
CA LEU A 72 2.22 -4.79 0.65
C LEU A 72 1.04 -5.74 0.91
N THR A 73 1.31 -7.05 0.95
CA THR A 73 0.29 -8.07 1.23
C THR A 73 -0.33 -7.84 2.61
N ASP A 74 0.49 -7.77 3.66
CA ASP A 74 0.00 -7.59 5.03
C ASP A 74 -0.70 -6.23 5.21
N LEU A 75 -0.21 -5.15 4.57
CA LEU A 75 -0.89 -3.84 4.59
C LEU A 75 -2.26 -3.89 3.92
N LEU A 76 -2.39 -4.57 2.77
CA LEU A 76 -3.68 -4.76 2.11
C LEU A 76 -4.63 -5.60 2.97
N GLU A 77 -4.14 -6.64 3.63
CA GLU A 77 -4.96 -7.45 4.55
C GLU A 77 -5.45 -6.64 5.76
N ALA A 78 -4.63 -5.72 6.28
CA ALA A 78 -5.00 -4.82 7.36
C ALA A 78 -6.01 -3.72 6.93
N MET A 79 -6.04 -3.35 5.65
CA MET A 79 -6.97 -2.34 5.11
C MET A 79 -8.43 -2.83 5.14
N PRO A 80 -9.40 -1.96 5.49
CA PRO A 80 -10.82 -2.25 5.29
C PRO A 80 -11.12 -2.58 3.83
N GLU A 81 -11.83 -3.69 3.60
CA GLU A 81 -12.07 -4.26 2.27
C GLU A 81 -12.66 -3.23 1.28
N HIS A 82 -13.69 -2.49 1.72
CA HIS A 82 -14.37 -1.47 0.91
C HIS A 82 -13.47 -0.31 0.46
N ILE A 83 -12.29 -0.14 1.06
CA ILE A 83 -11.30 0.89 0.68
C ILE A 83 -10.27 0.36 -0.31
N ARG A 84 -9.93 -0.94 -0.27
CA ARG A 84 -8.83 -1.53 -1.05
C ARG A 84 -8.92 -1.24 -2.55
N GLY A 85 -10.08 -1.49 -3.14
CA GLY A 85 -10.32 -1.24 -4.58
C GLY A 85 -10.30 0.24 -4.96
N LYS A 86 -10.72 1.13 -4.05
CA LYS A 86 -10.67 2.58 -4.26
C LYS A 86 -9.23 3.09 -4.20
N ILE A 87 -8.48 2.72 -3.16
CA ILE A 87 -7.13 3.23 -2.94
C ILE A 87 -6.14 2.70 -3.98
N VAL A 88 -6.24 1.44 -4.43
CA VAL A 88 -5.35 0.92 -5.47
C VAL A 88 -5.48 1.69 -6.80
N ASN A 89 -6.66 2.24 -7.06
CA ASN A 89 -6.97 3.00 -8.26
C ASN A 89 -6.81 4.52 -8.12
N THR A 90 -6.51 5.01 -6.92
CA THR A 90 -6.39 6.45 -6.66
C THR A 90 -5.07 6.96 -7.23
N PRO A 91 -5.09 7.94 -8.16
CA PRO A 91 -3.86 8.55 -8.66
C PRO A 91 -3.31 9.58 -7.66
N ASN A 92 -1.98 9.77 -7.68
CA ASN A 92 -1.34 10.91 -7.06
C ASN A 92 -1.57 12.21 -7.87
N LYS A 93 -0.96 13.33 -7.45
CA LYS A 93 -1.11 14.62 -8.17
C LYS A 93 -0.51 14.65 -9.58
N ASP A 94 0.38 13.71 -9.90
CA ASP A 94 0.96 13.54 -11.24
C ASP A 94 0.13 12.57 -12.12
N GLY A 95 -1.04 12.15 -11.66
CA GLY A 95 -1.90 11.19 -12.37
C GLY A 95 -1.44 9.74 -12.28
N LYS A 96 -0.42 9.43 -11.48
CA LYS A 96 0.18 8.09 -11.38
C LYS A 96 -0.45 7.30 -10.24
N LYS A 97 -0.86 6.06 -10.51
CA LYS A 97 -1.37 5.10 -9.52
C LYS A 97 -0.21 4.31 -8.88
N ALA A 98 -0.48 3.57 -7.80
CA ALA A 98 0.52 2.72 -7.15
C ALA A 98 1.22 1.74 -8.12
N ALA A 99 0.44 1.11 -9.02
CA ALA A 99 0.95 0.16 -10.01
C ALA A 99 2.02 0.75 -10.96
N TYR A 100 1.98 2.06 -11.24
CA TYR A 100 3.01 2.73 -12.04
C TYR A 100 4.39 2.57 -11.41
N TYR A 101 4.49 2.70 -10.08
CA TYR A 101 5.78 2.60 -9.39
C TYR A 101 6.28 1.17 -9.34
N SER A 102 5.38 0.19 -9.24
CA SER A 102 5.73 -1.22 -9.36
C SER A 102 6.26 -1.58 -10.75
N SER A 103 5.69 -1.01 -11.81
CA SER A 103 6.13 -1.33 -13.19
C SER A 103 7.54 -0.84 -13.50
N LEU A 104 8.03 0.19 -12.79
CA LEU A 104 9.44 0.62 -12.89
C LEU A 104 10.43 -0.45 -12.37
N LYS A 105 9.92 -1.50 -11.71
CA LYS A 105 10.70 -2.56 -11.06
C LYS A 105 10.34 -3.95 -11.59
N ALA A 106 9.83 -4.05 -12.82
CA ALA A 106 9.27 -5.28 -13.40
C ALA A 106 10.22 -6.50 -13.44
N ASN A 107 11.53 -6.31 -13.25
CA ASN A 107 12.52 -7.39 -13.20
C ASN A 107 12.54 -8.15 -11.85
N GLN A 108 11.85 -7.66 -10.82
CA GLN A 108 11.73 -8.36 -9.54
C GLN A 108 10.68 -9.49 -9.65
N LYS A 109 11.14 -10.75 -9.74
CA LYS A 109 10.25 -11.90 -9.53
C LYS A 109 9.62 -11.74 -8.13
N ASN A 110 8.30 -11.72 -8.08
CA ASN A 110 7.49 -11.49 -6.87
C ASN A 110 7.49 -10.05 -6.32
N GLY A 111 7.80 -9.03 -7.14
CA GLY A 111 7.68 -7.63 -6.73
C GLY A 111 6.25 -7.18 -6.44
N THR A 112 6.10 -5.98 -5.89
CA THR A 112 4.79 -5.38 -5.54
C THR A 112 3.78 -5.36 -6.69
N GLY A 113 4.25 -5.29 -7.94
CA GLY A 113 3.39 -5.34 -9.13
C GLY A 113 2.66 -6.67 -9.30
N ALA A 114 3.32 -7.80 -8.97
CA ALA A 114 2.70 -9.12 -9.03
C ALA A 114 1.60 -9.27 -7.98
N VAL A 115 1.80 -8.71 -6.77
CA VAL A 115 0.78 -8.67 -5.72
C VAL A 115 -0.44 -7.88 -6.18
N LEU A 116 -0.23 -6.68 -6.74
CA LEU A 116 -1.33 -5.85 -7.26
C LEU A 116 -2.08 -6.54 -8.39
N ALA A 117 -1.39 -7.16 -9.36
CA ALA A 117 -2.03 -7.88 -10.46
C ALA A 117 -2.85 -9.08 -9.97
N LYS A 118 -2.34 -9.83 -8.99
CA LYS A 118 -3.05 -10.99 -8.41
C LYS A 118 -4.32 -10.58 -7.66
N LEU A 119 -4.26 -9.51 -6.86
CA LEU A 119 -5.35 -9.11 -5.98
C LEU A 119 -6.37 -8.19 -6.65
N PHE A 120 -5.95 -7.47 -7.69
CA PHE A 120 -6.78 -6.54 -8.46
C PHE A 120 -6.57 -6.79 -9.96
N PRO A 121 -6.93 -7.99 -10.46
CA PRO A 121 -6.78 -8.30 -11.87
C PRO A 121 -7.63 -7.34 -12.71
N SER A 122 -7.15 -7.00 -13.90
CA SER A 122 -8.00 -6.31 -14.86
C SER A 122 -9.16 -7.22 -15.28
N ASP A 123 -10.30 -6.63 -15.67
CA ASP A 123 -11.46 -7.38 -16.16
C ASP A 123 -11.11 -8.31 -17.36
N ALA A 124 -10.01 -8.03 -18.07
CA ALA A 124 -9.50 -8.87 -19.16
C ALA A 124 -8.79 -10.16 -18.69
N GLU A 125 -8.33 -10.24 -17.43
CA GLU A 125 -7.67 -11.42 -16.85
C GLU A 125 -8.60 -12.29 -16.00
N ALA A 126 -9.68 -11.70 -15.44
CA ALA A 126 -10.66 -12.41 -14.62
C ALA A 126 -11.51 -13.44 -15.41
N THR A 127 -11.47 -13.43 -16.74
CA THR A 127 -12.27 -14.30 -17.61
C THR A 127 -11.53 -15.54 -18.12
N LYS A 128 -10.30 -15.84 -17.69
CA LYS A 128 -9.70 -17.14 -18.01
C LYS A 128 -10.36 -18.22 -17.15
N PRO A 129 -11.07 -19.19 -17.74
CA PRO A 129 -11.65 -20.29 -16.96
C PRO A 129 -10.54 -21.04 -16.25
N ALA A 130 -10.76 -21.43 -14.99
CA ALA A 130 -9.91 -22.40 -14.33
C ALA A 130 -9.90 -23.66 -15.19
N GLU A 131 -8.73 -24.01 -15.75
CA GLU A 131 -8.55 -25.25 -16.48
C GLU A 131 -8.89 -26.41 -15.55
N SER A 132 -10.06 -27.02 -15.78
CA SER A 132 -10.48 -28.27 -15.18
C SER A 132 -9.53 -29.36 -15.66
N LYS A 133 -8.73 -29.91 -14.73
CA LYS A 133 -8.09 -31.22 -14.90
C LYS A 133 -9.08 -32.33 -14.65
#